data_AF-A0A0M9EE00-F1
#
_entry.id   AF-A0A0M9EE00-F1
#
_cell.length_a   1.000
_cell.length_b   1.000
_cell.length_c   1.000
_cell.angle_alpha   90.00
_cell.angle_beta   90.00
_cell.angle_gamma   90.00
#
_symmetry.space_group_name_H-M   'P 1'
#
loop_
_entity.id
_entity.type
_entity.pdbx_description
1 polymer ?
#
loop_
_entity_poly.entity_id
_entity_poly.type
_entity_poly.pdbx_seq_one_letter_code
_entity_poly.pdbx_strand_id
1 'polypeptide(L)'
;MNYFRQLCVIWIIVCSSIPAIAELSTQTLTLNPGWNAVYIEVQPQPEQCDQIFQGLPVKSVWAWNRQFSSVQFIENMSTIVPERPEWLTYFPEDSGKSFLTNLYRIQGGKAYLINIDSTTPVTLTINGVATLPSYEWMPNSFNLVGFHISPSTITAKQFFSPSTAHNGQPVYQLNESGRWDVLNENALLQPGKAYWVFCKGTSTYHGTFSPILDQGKGLDFGTLLNEQVLRIKNDTSSENVIQINPQSSAISSKSAFDRLSLQFQNQCGLLRLRLQQIFVHPENPQ
;
A
#
# COMPACT_ATOMS: atom_id res chain seq x y z
N MET A 1 -31.70 56.93 -39.33
CA MET A 1 -32.42 56.54 -38.11
C MET A 1 -32.06 55.10 -37.79
N ASN A 2 -31.35 54.95 -36.67
CA ASN A 2 -30.98 53.79 -35.85
C ASN A 2 -31.65 52.45 -36.14
N TYR A 3 -30.88 51.35 -36.09
CA TYR A 3 -31.05 50.15 -35.24
C TYR A 3 -29.86 49.20 -35.54
N PHE A 4 -28.70 49.37 -34.88
CA PHE A 4 -28.29 48.77 -33.60
C PHE A 4 -28.09 47.24 -33.61
N ARG A 5 -26.82 46.85 -33.84
CA ARG A 5 -26.05 45.74 -33.23
C ARG A 5 -26.83 44.57 -32.60
N GLN A 6 -26.62 43.36 -33.12
CA GLN A 6 -26.47 42.16 -32.31
C GLN A 6 -25.29 41.31 -32.82
N LEU A 7 -24.16 41.44 -32.15
CA LEU A 7 -23.04 40.50 -32.23
C LEU A 7 -23.41 39.29 -31.35
N CYS A 8 -23.60 38.12 -31.96
CA CYS A 8 -23.65 36.85 -31.24
C CYS A 8 -22.26 36.56 -30.66
N VAL A 9 -22.02 36.96 -29.41
CA VAL A 9 -20.85 36.51 -28.65
C VAL A 9 -21.16 35.10 -28.13
N ILE A 10 -20.65 34.10 -28.84
CA ILE A 10 -20.61 32.72 -28.37
C ILE A 10 -19.58 32.68 -27.23
N TRP A 11 -20.06 32.69 -25.99
CA TRP A 11 -19.25 32.37 -24.83
C TRP A 11 -18.97 30.86 -24.84
N ILE A 12 -17.79 30.47 -25.30
CA ILE A 12 -17.24 29.15 -25.05
C ILE A 12 -16.93 29.10 -23.55
N ILE A 13 -17.83 28.50 -22.77
CA ILE A 13 -17.54 28.07 -21.41
C ILE A 13 -16.52 26.94 -21.54
N VAL A 14 -15.24 27.30 -21.41
CA VAL A 14 -14.18 26.34 -21.16
C VAL A 14 -14.48 25.76 -19.78
N CYS A 15 -15.04 24.55 -19.75
CA CYS A 15 -15.12 23.73 -18.55
C CYS A 15 -13.69 23.48 -18.08
N SER A 16 -13.18 24.34 -17.21
CA SER A 16 -11.99 24.06 -16.41
C SER A 16 -12.30 22.84 -15.57
N SER A 17 -11.94 21.65 -16.07
CA SER A 17 -11.88 20.44 -15.28
C SER A 17 -10.84 20.67 -14.20
N ILE A 18 -11.29 21.13 -13.04
CA ILE A 18 -10.46 21.19 -11.83
C ILE A 18 -10.03 19.75 -11.58
N PRO A 19 -8.73 19.42 -11.63
CA PRO A 19 -8.28 18.08 -11.30
C PRO A 19 -8.72 17.78 -9.86
N ALA A 20 -9.45 16.69 -9.68
CA ALA A 20 -9.71 16.17 -8.34
C ALA A 20 -8.36 15.79 -7.74
N ILE A 21 -7.93 16.53 -6.71
CA ILE A 21 -6.71 16.21 -5.98
C ILE A 21 -7.07 15.04 -5.06
N ALA A 22 -6.53 13.86 -5.35
CA ALA A 22 -6.65 12.69 -4.51
C ALA A 22 -6.11 12.99 -3.10
N GLU A 23 -6.76 12.45 -2.07
CA GLU A 23 -6.33 12.63 -0.69
C GLU A 23 -4.95 11.99 -0.48
N LEU A 24 -3.96 12.83 -0.18
CA LEU A 24 -2.61 12.38 0.15
C LEU A 24 -2.58 11.94 1.61
N SER A 25 -2.28 10.67 1.82
CA SER A 25 -1.90 10.07 3.09
C SER A 25 -0.39 10.13 3.27
N THR A 26 0.07 10.35 4.50
CA THR A 26 1.49 10.36 4.85
C THR A 26 1.84 9.13 5.66
N GLN A 27 2.81 8.34 5.17
CA GLN A 27 3.42 7.25 5.92
C GLN A 27 4.80 7.71 6.43
N THR A 28 5.04 7.53 7.72
CA THR A 28 6.32 7.87 8.36
C THR A 28 6.99 6.62 8.89
N LEU A 29 8.23 6.39 8.49
CA LEU A 29 9.03 5.22 8.86
C LEU A 29 10.33 5.66 9.54
N THR A 30 10.61 5.11 10.71
CA THR A 30 11.92 5.25 11.35
C THR A 30 12.85 4.17 10.82
N LEU A 31 13.95 4.57 10.18
CA LEU A 31 14.96 3.68 9.63
C LEU A 31 16.20 3.71 10.51
N ASN A 32 16.60 2.55 11.04
CA ASN A 32 17.79 2.39 11.86
C ASN A 32 19.06 2.33 10.99
N PRO A 33 20.25 2.58 11.56
CA PRO A 33 21.52 2.25 10.91
C PRO A 33 21.55 0.83 10.34
N GLY A 34 22.05 0.66 9.12
CA GLY A 34 22.11 -0.63 8.44
C GLY A 34 20.79 -1.03 7.77
N TRP A 35 20.48 -2.32 7.77
CA TRP A 35 19.36 -2.88 7.02
C TRP A 35 18.02 -2.73 7.75
N ASN A 36 17.01 -2.26 7.02
CA ASN A 36 15.63 -2.13 7.47
C ASN A 36 14.71 -2.88 6.50
N ALA A 37 13.85 -3.77 7.01
CA ALA A 37 12.80 -4.41 6.24
C ALA A 37 11.50 -3.63 6.42
N VAL A 38 11.10 -2.90 5.38
CA VAL A 38 9.95 -1.98 5.43
C VAL A 38 8.86 -2.37 4.46
N TYR A 39 7.63 -2.00 4.79
CA TYR A 39 6.47 -2.16 3.94
C TYR A 39 5.86 -0.80 3.65
N ILE A 40 5.71 -0.47 2.37
CA ILE A 40 5.17 0.81 1.94
C ILE A 40 3.66 0.65 1.73
N GLU A 41 2.85 1.32 2.52
CA GLU A 41 1.39 1.18 2.55
C GLU A 41 0.66 2.19 1.66
N VAL A 42 1.37 3.26 1.28
CA VAL A 42 0.87 4.32 0.40
C VAL A 42 1.54 4.24 -0.97
N GLN A 43 0.82 4.50 -2.05
CA GLN A 43 1.40 4.65 -3.38
C GLN A 43 2.07 6.02 -3.43
N PRO A 44 3.42 6.10 -3.45
CA PRO A 44 4.10 7.38 -3.29
C PRO A 44 3.83 8.34 -4.45
N GLN A 45 3.80 9.62 -4.13
CA GLN A 45 3.71 10.73 -5.09
C GLN A 45 4.65 11.85 -4.62
N PRO A 46 5.85 12.00 -5.22
CA PRO A 46 6.39 11.26 -6.36
C PRO A 46 6.77 9.80 -6.04
N GLU A 47 6.85 8.95 -7.08
CA GLU A 47 7.20 7.52 -6.94
C GLU A 47 8.67 7.20 -7.24
N GLN A 48 9.43 8.17 -7.77
CA GLN A 48 10.81 8.03 -8.16
C GLN A 48 11.72 7.85 -6.94
N CYS A 49 12.61 6.84 -6.97
CA CYS A 49 13.52 6.57 -5.86
C CYS A 49 14.40 7.79 -5.51
N ASP A 50 14.94 8.49 -6.50
CA ASP A 50 15.79 9.67 -6.27
C ASP A 50 15.05 10.80 -5.54
N GLN A 51 13.74 10.93 -5.75
CA GLN A 51 12.92 11.95 -5.08
C GLN A 51 12.50 11.51 -3.68
N ILE A 52 12.17 10.24 -3.49
CA ILE A 52 11.76 9.69 -2.19
C ILE A 52 12.92 9.67 -1.20
N PHE A 53 14.12 9.31 -1.67
CA PHE A 53 15.31 9.15 -0.82
C PHE A 53 16.21 10.38 -0.82
N GLN A 54 15.77 11.49 -1.40
CA GLN A 54 16.56 12.72 -1.48
C GLN A 54 16.95 13.22 -0.08
N GLY A 55 18.26 13.46 0.11
CA GLY A 55 18.79 13.97 1.39
C GLY A 55 18.86 12.94 2.52
N LEU A 56 18.48 11.68 2.28
CA LEU A 56 18.67 10.59 3.22
C LEU A 56 19.99 9.86 2.95
N PRO A 57 20.71 9.40 4.00
CA PRO A 57 21.95 8.64 3.85
C PRO A 57 21.67 7.18 3.46
N VAL A 58 21.03 6.98 2.32
CA VAL A 58 20.69 5.64 1.80
C VAL A 58 21.90 5.07 1.09
N LYS A 59 22.32 3.86 1.46
CA LYS A 59 23.38 3.13 0.75
C LYS A 59 22.83 2.37 -0.46
N SER A 60 21.69 1.71 -0.28
CA SER A 60 20.98 1.00 -1.35
C SER A 60 19.56 0.60 -0.92
N VAL A 61 18.65 0.48 -1.87
CA VAL A 61 17.28 -0.01 -1.66
C VAL A 61 17.00 -1.21 -2.55
N TRP A 62 16.44 -2.26 -1.98
CA TRP A 62 16.26 -3.55 -2.64
C TRP A 62 14.78 -3.92 -2.60
N ALA A 63 14.19 -4.16 -3.76
CA ALA A 63 12.81 -4.61 -3.89
C ALA A 63 12.80 -6.08 -4.32
N TRP A 64 12.04 -6.89 -3.61
CA TRP A 64 11.88 -8.29 -3.97
C TRP A 64 11.09 -8.39 -5.30
N ASN A 65 11.64 -9.11 -6.28
CA ASN A 65 11.16 -9.16 -7.66
C ASN A 65 10.93 -10.60 -8.12
N ARG A 66 9.74 -11.13 -7.86
CA ARG A 66 9.41 -12.54 -8.08
C ARG A 66 8.43 -12.83 -9.21
N GLN A 67 8.46 -12.06 -10.29
CA GLN A 67 7.93 -12.53 -11.58
C GLN A 67 8.72 -13.75 -12.16
N PHE A 68 9.56 -14.42 -11.36
CA PHE A 68 10.28 -15.64 -11.70
C PHE A 68 9.64 -16.85 -10.98
N SER A 69 8.93 -17.69 -11.73
CA SER A 69 8.67 -19.07 -11.35
C SER A 69 9.82 -19.94 -11.85
N SER A 70 10.41 -20.76 -10.98
CA SER A 70 11.45 -21.74 -11.34
C SER A 70 10.93 -22.96 -12.12
N VAL A 71 9.89 -22.80 -12.93
CA VAL A 71 9.48 -23.81 -13.92
C VAL A 71 10.00 -23.34 -15.27
N GLN A 72 11.32 -23.31 -15.41
CA GLN A 72 11.93 -23.38 -16.73
C GLN A 72 12.26 -24.85 -16.96
N PHE A 73 11.35 -25.56 -17.62
CA PHE A 73 11.73 -26.77 -18.35
C PHE A 73 12.79 -26.31 -19.37
N ILE A 74 14.05 -26.67 -19.14
CA ILE A 74 15.12 -26.42 -20.11
C ILE A 74 14.89 -27.42 -21.25
N GLU A 75 14.09 -27.04 -22.24
CA GLU A 75 13.91 -27.80 -23.48
C GLU A 75 14.90 -27.38 -24.57
N ASN A 76 15.67 -26.29 -24.38
CA ASN A 76 16.66 -25.85 -25.37
C ASN A 76 17.93 -25.27 -24.73
N MET A 77 19.06 -25.94 -24.99
CA MET A 77 20.40 -25.59 -24.47
C MET A 77 21.12 -24.52 -25.32
N SER A 78 20.45 -23.87 -26.27
CA SER A 78 21.05 -22.89 -27.19
C SER A 78 20.42 -21.50 -27.16
N THR A 79 19.53 -21.20 -26.20
CA THR A 79 18.94 -19.86 -26.04
C THR A 79 19.22 -19.32 -24.65
N ILE A 80 20.21 -18.42 -24.57
CA ILE A 80 20.46 -17.59 -23.38
C ILE A 80 19.32 -16.57 -23.29
N VAL A 81 18.43 -16.70 -22.29
CA VAL A 81 17.37 -15.71 -21.99
C VAL A 81 16.97 -15.77 -20.51
N PRO A 82 16.85 -14.65 -19.76
CA PRO A 82 17.75 -13.51 -19.61
C PRO A 82 18.09 -13.24 -18.12
N GLU A 83 19.10 -12.41 -17.84
CA GLU A 83 19.41 -11.89 -16.49
C GLU A 83 18.19 -11.13 -15.90
N ARG A 84 17.41 -11.78 -15.05
CA ARG A 84 16.31 -11.15 -14.30
C ARG A 84 16.54 -11.35 -12.81
N PRO A 85 17.22 -10.41 -12.13
CA PRO A 85 17.56 -10.60 -10.74
C PRO A 85 16.30 -10.67 -9.89
N GLU A 86 16.30 -11.64 -8.97
CA GLU A 86 15.30 -11.84 -7.92
C GLU A 86 15.13 -10.60 -7.02
N TRP A 87 16.09 -9.68 -7.08
CA TRP A 87 16.06 -8.35 -6.48
C TRP A 87 16.19 -7.27 -7.53
N LEU A 88 15.35 -6.25 -7.44
CA LEU A 88 15.64 -4.96 -8.04
C LEU A 88 16.39 -4.11 -7.02
N THR A 89 17.41 -3.39 -7.46
CA THR A 89 18.29 -2.58 -6.62
C THR A 89 18.32 -1.13 -7.08
N TYR A 90 18.33 -0.24 -6.11
CA TYR A 90 18.55 1.19 -6.28
C TYR A 90 19.80 1.60 -5.50
N PHE A 91 20.66 2.36 -6.17
CA PHE A 91 21.82 3.02 -5.60
C PHE A 91 21.73 4.53 -5.93
N PRO A 92 21.90 5.43 -4.95
CA PRO A 92 21.89 6.87 -5.20
C PRO A 92 22.93 7.32 -6.23
N GLU A 93 22.67 8.44 -6.91
CA GLU A 93 23.54 8.98 -7.97
C GLU A 93 25.00 9.19 -7.53
N ASP A 94 25.21 9.64 -6.30
CA ASP A 94 26.51 9.95 -5.70
C ASP A 94 27.27 8.72 -5.16
N SER A 95 26.65 7.54 -5.17
CA SER A 95 27.23 6.30 -4.63
C SER A 95 28.38 5.71 -5.46
N GLY A 96 28.57 6.19 -6.70
CA GLY A 96 29.46 5.58 -7.70
C GLY A 96 28.99 4.20 -8.20
N LYS A 97 27.82 3.73 -7.76
CA LYS A 97 27.20 2.45 -8.15
C LYS A 97 25.82 2.64 -8.80
N SER A 98 25.41 3.87 -9.08
CA SER A 98 24.12 4.21 -9.71
C SER A 98 23.88 3.51 -11.04
N PHE A 99 24.94 3.17 -11.77
CA PHE A 99 24.86 2.38 -13.02
C PHE A 99 24.34 0.93 -12.82
N LEU A 100 24.35 0.42 -11.59
CA LEU A 100 23.78 -0.89 -11.23
C LEU A 100 22.28 -0.79 -10.84
N THR A 101 21.71 0.41 -10.81
CA THR A 101 20.31 0.62 -10.47
C THR A 101 19.40 0.05 -11.55
N ASN A 102 18.45 -0.78 -11.14
CA ASN A 102 17.32 -1.27 -11.95
C ASN A 102 15.96 -1.14 -11.23
N LEU A 103 15.97 -0.63 -9.98
CA LEU A 103 14.79 -0.16 -9.26
C LEU A 103 14.72 1.37 -9.38
N TYR A 104 13.80 1.89 -10.19
CA TYR A 104 13.66 3.33 -10.39
C TYR A 104 12.47 3.96 -9.68
N ARG A 105 11.51 3.12 -9.26
CA ARG A 105 10.24 3.57 -8.67
C ARG A 105 9.85 2.71 -7.47
N ILE A 106 9.32 3.35 -6.45
CA ILE A 106 8.70 2.71 -5.29
C ILE A 106 7.19 2.60 -5.54
N GLN A 107 6.69 1.39 -5.37
CA GLN A 107 5.27 1.05 -5.41
C GLN A 107 4.75 0.85 -3.99
N GLY A 108 3.54 1.35 -3.73
CA GLY A 108 2.77 1.02 -2.53
C GLY A 108 2.29 -0.43 -2.57
N GLY A 109 1.98 -0.98 -1.40
CA GLY A 109 1.63 -2.38 -1.23
C GLY A 109 2.81 -3.35 -1.37
N LYS A 110 4.05 -2.86 -1.25
CA LYS A 110 5.26 -3.66 -1.50
C LYS A 110 6.30 -3.51 -0.38
N ALA A 111 7.04 -4.59 -0.16
CA ALA A 111 8.13 -4.64 0.81
C ALA A 111 9.49 -4.34 0.16
N TYR A 112 10.35 -3.65 0.93
CA TYR A 112 11.70 -3.24 0.52
C TYR A 112 12.69 -3.48 1.65
N LEU A 113 13.94 -3.72 1.28
CA LEU A 113 15.09 -3.64 2.19
C LEU A 113 15.83 -2.33 1.93
N ILE A 114 15.94 -1.48 2.94
CA ILE A 114 16.62 -0.19 2.86
C ILE A 114 17.86 -0.25 3.74
N ASN A 115 19.03 -0.01 3.15
CA ASN A 115 20.28 0.08 3.88
C ASN A 115 20.64 1.54 4.13
N ILE A 116 20.78 1.93 5.39
CA ILE A 116 21.10 3.28 5.82
C ILE A 116 22.55 3.37 6.29
N ASP A 117 23.31 4.30 5.72
CA ASP A 117 24.70 4.61 6.06
C ASP A 117 24.75 5.80 7.03
N SER A 118 24.17 5.61 8.22
CA SER A 118 24.18 6.59 9.31
C SER A 118 24.52 5.91 10.63
N THR A 119 24.91 6.70 11.63
CA THR A 119 25.11 6.22 13.00
C THR A 119 23.87 6.38 13.89
N THR A 120 22.89 7.17 13.46
CA THR A 120 21.64 7.44 14.16
C THR A 120 20.43 7.13 13.28
N PRO A 121 19.28 6.72 13.84
CA PRO A 121 18.06 6.52 13.05
C PRO A 121 17.67 7.77 12.26
N VAL A 122 17.10 7.56 11.06
CA VAL A 122 16.60 8.61 10.17
C VAL A 122 15.12 8.39 9.88
N THR A 123 14.40 9.47 9.63
CA THR A 123 12.97 9.41 9.33
C THR A 123 12.76 9.48 7.83
N LEU A 124 12.11 8.46 7.27
CA LEU A 124 11.59 8.46 5.90
C LEU A 124 10.11 8.83 5.93
N THR A 125 9.76 9.92 5.25
CA THR A 125 8.38 10.40 5.10
C THR A 125 7.93 10.22 3.67
N ILE A 126 6.84 9.49 3.47
CA ILE A 126 6.30 9.17 2.15
C ILE A 126 4.89 9.74 2.06
N ASN A 127 4.68 10.65 1.12
CA ASN A 127 3.36 11.17 0.78
C ASN A 127 2.82 10.37 -0.41
N GLY A 128 1.55 9.97 -0.36
CA GLY A 128 0.97 9.14 -1.40
C GLY A 128 -0.50 8.86 -1.20
N VAL A 129 -1.09 8.06 -2.08
CA VAL A 129 -2.49 7.63 -1.95
C VAL A 129 -2.52 6.30 -1.19
N ALA A 130 -3.46 6.13 -0.26
CA ALA A 130 -3.60 4.85 0.47
C ALA A 130 -3.85 3.69 -0.50
N THR A 131 -3.11 2.59 -0.34
CA THR A 131 -3.27 1.40 -1.19
C THR A 131 -4.05 0.30 -0.49
N LEU A 132 -4.79 -0.48 -1.26
CA LEU A 132 -5.37 -1.71 -0.75
C LEU A 132 -4.28 -2.79 -0.60
N PRO A 133 -4.40 -3.67 0.42
CA PRO A 133 -3.53 -4.83 0.54
C PRO A 133 -3.65 -5.72 -0.69
N SER A 134 -2.52 -5.99 -1.36
CA SER A 134 -2.44 -6.97 -2.44
C SER A 134 -1.23 -7.86 -2.17
N TYR A 135 -1.48 -9.14 -1.86
CA TYR A 135 -0.41 -10.11 -1.63
C TYR A 135 -0.46 -11.18 -2.72
N GLU A 136 0.61 -11.27 -3.50
CA GLU A 136 0.82 -12.36 -4.45
C GLU A 136 1.67 -13.44 -3.77
N TRP A 137 1.01 -14.41 -3.14
CA TRP A 137 1.70 -15.48 -2.43
C TRP A 137 2.31 -16.49 -3.38
N MET A 138 3.64 -16.61 -3.38
CA MET A 138 4.31 -17.71 -4.07
C MET A 138 4.12 -19.00 -3.26
N PRO A 139 3.54 -20.06 -3.85
CA PRO A 139 3.34 -21.31 -3.15
C PRO A 139 4.67 -22.01 -2.86
N ASN A 140 4.72 -22.69 -1.72
CA ASN A 140 5.87 -23.47 -1.22
C ASN A 140 7.17 -22.66 -1.13
N SER A 141 7.07 -21.37 -0.80
CA SER A 141 8.21 -20.48 -0.72
C SER A 141 8.04 -19.39 0.33
N PHE A 142 9.15 -18.80 0.76
CA PHE A 142 9.16 -17.54 1.50
C PHE A 142 8.79 -16.36 0.61
N ASN A 143 8.00 -15.44 1.17
CA ASN A 143 7.55 -14.20 0.55
C ASN A 143 7.88 -13.03 1.47
N LEU A 144 8.52 -11.99 0.93
CA LEU A 144 8.78 -10.76 1.67
C LEU A 144 7.55 -9.87 1.56
N VAL A 145 6.83 -9.73 2.66
CA VAL A 145 5.54 -9.04 2.73
C VAL A 145 5.45 -8.20 4.00
N GLY A 146 4.64 -7.14 3.97
CA GLY A 146 4.16 -6.49 5.18
C GLY A 146 2.65 -6.46 5.17
N PHE A 147 2.06 -5.83 6.19
CA PHE A 147 0.63 -5.92 6.43
C PHE A 147 0.02 -4.57 6.75
N HIS A 148 -1.17 -4.30 6.20
CA HIS A 148 -1.99 -3.16 6.60
C HIS A 148 -2.68 -3.47 7.93
N ILE A 149 -1.99 -3.17 9.02
CA ILE A 149 -2.45 -3.43 10.38
C ILE A 149 -2.36 -2.15 11.20
N SER A 150 -3.26 -1.98 12.15
CA SER A 150 -3.12 -0.90 13.11
C SER A 150 -1.96 -1.21 14.07
N PRO A 151 -1.19 -0.20 14.50
CA PRO A 151 -0.17 -0.41 15.52
C PRO A 151 -0.85 -1.01 16.76
N SER A 152 -0.23 -2.06 17.32
CA SER A 152 -0.55 -2.70 18.61
C SER A 152 -1.75 -3.67 18.72
N THR A 153 -2.34 -4.15 17.63
CA THR A 153 -3.62 -4.90 17.74
C THR A 153 -3.55 -6.42 17.52
N ILE A 154 -2.56 -6.96 16.82
CA ILE A 154 -2.59 -8.38 16.43
C ILE A 154 -1.21 -9.08 16.49
N THR A 155 -1.20 -10.29 17.05
CA THR A 155 0.00 -11.15 17.04
C THR A 155 0.15 -11.88 15.71
N ALA A 156 1.37 -12.32 15.38
CA ALA A 156 1.60 -13.13 14.17
C ALA A 156 0.72 -14.39 14.14
N LYS A 157 0.58 -15.09 15.27
CA LYS A 157 -0.28 -16.26 15.42
C LYS A 157 -1.74 -15.95 15.11
N GLN A 158 -2.27 -14.89 15.71
CA GLN A 158 -3.66 -14.48 15.48
C GLN A 158 -3.86 -14.10 14.01
N PHE A 159 -2.94 -13.33 13.44
CA PHE A 159 -3.00 -12.89 12.05
C PHE A 159 -2.96 -14.04 11.06
N PHE A 160 -2.17 -15.10 11.27
CA PHE A 160 -2.10 -16.21 10.30
C PHE A 160 -3.04 -17.38 10.61
N SER A 161 -3.69 -17.40 11.76
CA SER A 161 -4.58 -18.49 12.18
C SER A 161 -5.67 -18.89 11.18
N PRO A 162 -6.32 -17.98 10.42
CA PRO A 162 -7.36 -18.37 9.46
C PRO A 162 -6.82 -19.01 8.19
N SER A 163 -5.53 -18.79 7.86
CA SER A 163 -4.92 -19.30 6.63
C SER A 163 -4.27 -20.64 6.86
N THR A 164 -4.79 -21.70 6.23
CA THR A 164 -4.16 -23.03 6.26
C THR A 164 -2.77 -23.06 5.63
N ALA A 165 -2.50 -22.14 4.69
CA ALA A 165 -1.21 -22.01 4.03
C ALA A 165 -0.14 -21.32 4.89
N HIS A 166 -0.54 -20.58 5.94
CA HIS A 166 0.38 -19.79 6.77
C HIS A 166 0.34 -20.15 8.25
N ASN A 167 -0.74 -20.76 8.73
CA ASN A 167 -0.87 -21.17 10.11
C ASN A 167 0.23 -22.18 10.48
N GLY A 168 0.92 -21.93 11.59
CA GLY A 168 2.07 -22.71 12.05
C GLY A 168 3.30 -22.64 11.13
N GLN A 169 3.35 -21.72 10.16
CA GLN A 169 4.52 -21.51 9.32
C GLN A 169 5.47 -20.49 9.95
N PRO A 170 6.79 -20.65 9.77
CA PRO A 170 7.76 -19.71 10.32
C PRO A 170 7.64 -18.34 9.66
N VAL A 171 7.69 -17.31 10.50
CA VAL A 171 7.78 -15.90 10.10
C VAL A 171 9.14 -15.40 10.55
N TYR A 172 9.88 -14.71 9.68
CA TYR A 172 11.17 -14.11 10.04
C TYR A 172 11.07 -12.59 10.02
N GLN A 173 11.68 -11.97 11.01
CA GLN A 173 11.84 -10.51 11.11
C GLN A 173 13.33 -10.14 11.01
N LEU A 174 13.60 -8.96 10.46
CA LEU A 174 14.95 -8.43 10.42
C LEU A 174 15.27 -7.77 11.77
N ASN A 175 16.38 -8.17 12.39
CA ASN A 175 16.85 -7.61 13.64
C ASN A 175 17.78 -6.40 13.42
N GLU A 176 18.11 -5.70 14.51
CA GLU A 176 18.95 -4.49 14.47
C GLU A 176 20.40 -4.75 14.00
N SER A 177 20.87 -5.99 14.06
CA SER A 177 22.18 -6.39 13.50
C SER A 177 22.11 -6.71 12.00
N GLY A 178 20.96 -6.53 11.34
CA GLY A 178 20.75 -6.88 9.94
C GLY A 178 20.67 -8.39 9.68
N ARG A 179 20.33 -9.20 10.69
CA ARG A 179 20.14 -10.65 10.58
C ARG A 179 18.66 -11.01 10.68
N TRP A 180 18.27 -12.09 10.00
CA TRP A 180 16.89 -12.60 10.04
C TRP A 180 16.73 -13.59 11.18
N ASP A 181 15.83 -13.28 12.11
CA ASP A 181 15.48 -14.14 13.23
C ASP A 181 14.03 -14.61 13.11
N VAL A 182 13.74 -15.81 13.61
CA VAL A 182 12.36 -16.30 13.69
C VAL A 182 11.58 -15.40 14.65
N LEU A 183 10.48 -14.84 14.15
CA LEU A 183 9.53 -14.07 14.93
C LEU A 183 8.78 -15.01 15.89
N ASN A 184 8.74 -14.65 17.17
CA ASN A 184 7.89 -15.36 18.14
C ASN A 184 6.43 -15.26 17.68
N GLU A 185 5.70 -16.37 17.65
CA GLU A 185 4.31 -16.40 17.19
C GLU A 185 3.38 -15.45 17.99
N ASN A 186 3.71 -15.18 19.26
CA ASN A 186 2.97 -14.25 20.11
C ASN A 186 3.47 -12.80 20.01
N ALA A 187 4.51 -12.53 19.21
CA ALA A 187 4.95 -11.16 18.96
C ALA A 187 3.90 -10.43 18.10
N LEU A 188 3.76 -9.14 18.39
CA LEU A 188 2.90 -8.25 17.63
C LEU A 188 3.51 -7.97 16.25
N LEU A 189 2.70 -8.06 15.20
CA LEU A 189 3.07 -7.52 13.90
C LEU A 189 3.06 -5.98 13.98
N GLN A 190 3.94 -5.33 13.22
CA GLN A 190 4.09 -3.88 13.25
C GLN A 190 3.77 -3.27 11.88
N PRO A 191 3.01 -2.15 11.81
CA PRO A 191 2.79 -1.43 10.57
C PRO A 191 4.10 -0.91 10.00
N GLY A 192 4.18 -0.79 8.68
CA GLY A 192 5.39 -0.34 7.99
C GLY A 192 6.58 -1.29 8.05
N LYS A 193 6.49 -2.46 8.70
CA LYS A 193 7.54 -3.49 8.70
C LYS A 193 7.24 -4.62 7.72
N ALA A 194 8.31 -5.19 7.16
CA ALA A 194 8.25 -6.37 6.31
C ALA A 194 8.86 -7.61 6.99
N TYR A 195 8.32 -8.76 6.62
CA TYR A 195 8.63 -10.07 7.19
C TYR A 195 8.78 -11.10 6.06
N TRP A 196 9.63 -12.10 6.27
CA TRP A 196 9.59 -13.30 5.44
C TRP A 196 8.56 -14.28 5.99
N VAL A 197 7.56 -14.61 5.18
CA VAL A 197 6.50 -15.55 5.56
C VAL A 197 6.49 -16.71 4.58
N PHE A 198 6.55 -17.93 5.11
CA PHE A 198 6.42 -19.12 4.29
C PHE A 198 4.96 -19.38 3.93
N CYS A 199 4.70 -19.63 2.64
CA CYS A 199 3.39 -20.01 2.15
C CYS A 199 3.40 -21.49 1.76
N LYS A 200 2.66 -22.33 2.47
CA LYS A 200 2.49 -23.76 2.15
C LYS A 200 1.33 -23.93 1.17
N GLY A 201 1.63 -24.33 -0.07
CA GLY A 201 0.62 -24.37 -1.14
C GLY A 201 0.17 -22.99 -1.59
N THR A 202 -0.90 -22.92 -2.37
CA THR A 202 -1.47 -21.66 -2.88
C THR A 202 -2.26 -20.94 -1.79
N SER A 203 -2.19 -19.61 -1.76
CA SER A 203 -2.93 -18.78 -0.81
C SER A 203 -3.46 -17.52 -1.47
N THR A 204 -4.69 -17.15 -1.15
CA THR A 204 -5.29 -15.83 -1.45
C THR A 204 -5.56 -15.08 -0.15
N TYR A 205 -4.78 -15.35 0.89
CA TYR A 205 -5.00 -14.77 2.20
C TYR A 205 -4.54 -13.31 2.23
N HIS A 206 -5.43 -12.38 2.56
CA HIS A 206 -5.13 -10.94 2.60
C HIS A 206 -5.17 -10.34 4.02
N GLY A 207 -5.30 -11.19 5.04
CA GLY A 207 -5.47 -10.80 6.44
C GLY A 207 -6.87 -11.15 6.96
N THR A 208 -7.19 -10.63 8.15
CA THR A 208 -8.46 -10.88 8.85
C THR A 208 -9.67 -10.39 8.05
N PHE A 209 -9.51 -9.27 7.34
CA PHE A 209 -10.56 -8.64 6.55
C PHE A 209 -10.08 -8.37 5.13
N SER A 210 -10.94 -8.67 4.16
CA SER A 210 -10.68 -8.41 2.75
C SER A 210 -11.64 -7.33 2.24
N PRO A 211 -11.15 -6.11 1.94
CA PRO A 211 -11.94 -5.09 1.25
C PRO A 211 -12.12 -5.48 -0.21
N ILE A 212 -13.34 -5.38 -0.71
CA ILE A 212 -13.73 -5.65 -2.09
C ILE A 212 -14.38 -4.38 -2.61
N LEU A 213 -13.77 -3.82 -3.65
CA LEU A 213 -14.27 -2.65 -4.38
C LEU A 213 -14.98 -3.10 -5.64
N ASP A 214 -16.04 -2.38 -6.03
CA ASP A 214 -16.73 -2.66 -7.28
C ASP A 214 -15.89 -2.22 -8.50
N GLN A 215 -15.03 -1.18 -8.37
CA GLN A 215 -14.11 -0.70 -9.41
C GLN A 215 -12.84 -0.07 -8.80
N GLY A 216 -11.74 -0.09 -9.56
CA GLY A 216 -10.52 0.65 -9.24
C GLY A 216 -9.65 0.05 -8.12
N LYS A 217 -8.68 0.84 -7.65
CA LYS A 217 -7.76 0.51 -6.54
C LYS A 217 -8.07 1.30 -5.26
N GLY A 218 -9.14 2.09 -5.28
CA GLY A 218 -9.57 3.00 -4.23
C GLY A 218 -11.02 3.43 -4.47
N LEU A 219 -11.56 4.22 -3.55
CA LEU A 219 -12.90 4.80 -3.65
C LEU A 219 -12.78 6.25 -4.11
N ASP A 220 -12.80 6.47 -5.42
CA ASP A 220 -12.66 7.79 -6.02
C ASP A 220 -14.02 8.45 -6.20
N PHE A 221 -14.34 9.44 -5.35
CA PHE A 221 -15.57 10.20 -5.48
C PHE A 221 -15.35 11.44 -6.35
N GLY A 222 -16.38 11.80 -7.11
CA GLY A 222 -16.38 12.98 -7.97
C GLY A 222 -17.75 13.63 -8.06
N THR A 223 -17.87 14.62 -8.93
CA THR A 223 -19.14 15.34 -9.13
C THR A 223 -20.24 14.48 -9.74
N LEU A 224 -19.87 13.46 -10.53
CA LEU A 224 -20.80 12.52 -11.16
C LEU A 224 -20.93 11.20 -10.39
N LEU A 225 -19.85 10.71 -9.78
CA LEU A 225 -19.82 9.50 -8.98
C LEU A 225 -19.76 9.87 -7.50
N ASN A 226 -20.91 10.15 -6.91
CA ASN A 226 -21.05 10.51 -5.50
C ASN A 226 -21.43 9.33 -4.60
N GLU A 227 -21.72 8.16 -5.18
CA GLU A 227 -22.07 6.93 -4.44
C GLU A 227 -21.18 5.78 -4.90
N GLN A 228 -20.58 5.08 -3.94
CA GLN A 228 -19.81 3.86 -4.18
C GLN A 228 -20.07 2.83 -3.10
N VAL A 229 -19.86 1.56 -3.45
CA VAL A 229 -20.08 0.43 -2.54
C VAL A 229 -18.74 -0.16 -2.13
N LEU A 230 -18.49 -0.18 -0.82
CA LEU A 230 -17.41 -0.96 -0.21
C LEU A 230 -17.99 -2.25 0.35
N ARG A 231 -17.44 -3.39 -0.06
CA ARG A 231 -17.75 -4.68 0.55
C ARG A 231 -16.60 -5.11 1.42
N ILE A 232 -16.87 -5.62 2.60
CA ILE A 232 -15.83 -6.15 3.50
C ILE A 232 -16.18 -7.58 3.86
N LYS A 233 -15.25 -8.49 3.60
CA LYS A 233 -15.37 -9.89 3.98
C LYS A 233 -14.60 -10.13 5.27
N ASN A 234 -15.24 -10.77 6.25
CA ASN A 234 -14.54 -11.34 7.41
C ASN A 234 -14.06 -12.75 7.04
N ASP A 235 -12.75 -12.96 6.98
CA ASP A 235 -12.13 -14.23 6.62
C ASP A 235 -11.82 -15.12 7.84
N THR A 236 -12.24 -14.71 9.04
CA THR A 236 -12.10 -15.52 10.26
C THR A 236 -13.36 -16.34 10.56
N SER A 237 -13.27 -17.23 11.55
CA SER A 237 -14.42 -17.94 12.12
C SER A 237 -15.04 -17.24 13.35
N SER A 238 -14.55 -16.04 13.69
CA SER A 238 -14.96 -15.31 14.88
C SER A 238 -15.79 -14.08 14.50
N GLU A 239 -16.72 -13.68 15.37
CA GLU A 239 -17.39 -12.39 15.24
C GLU A 239 -16.38 -11.26 15.44
N ASN A 240 -16.42 -10.28 14.54
CA ASN A 240 -15.51 -9.14 14.57
C ASN A 240 -16.28 -7.83 14.44
N VAL A 241 -15.78 -6.81 15.11
CA VAL A 241 -16.26 -5.42 15.00
C VAL A 241 -15.28 -4.64 14.13
N ILE A 242 -15.79 -4.02 13.08
CA ILE A 242 -15.01 -3.10 12.25
C ILE A 242 -15.40 -1.67 12.60
N GLN A 243 -14.38 -0.85 12.86
CA GLN A 243 -14.53 0.59 12.98
C GLN A 243 -14.00 1.25 11.71
N ILE A 244 -14.84 2.05 11.07
CA ILE A 244 -14.45 2.85 9.91
C ILE A 244 -14.28 4.28 10.40
N ASN A 245 -13.02 4.74 10.37
CA ASN A 245 -12.63 6.08 10.76
C ASN A 245 -12.25 6.86 9.50
N PRO A 246 -13.18 7.63 8.92
CA PRO A 246 -12.87 8.48 7.78
C PRO A 246 -11.83 9.52 8.20
N GLN A 247 -10.83 9.74 7.34
CA GLN A 247 -9.87 10.83 7.52
C GLN A 247 -10.35 12.03 6.71
N SER A 248 -10.17 13.23 7.25
CA SER A 248 -10.52 14.47 6.53
C SER A 248 -9.39 14.82 5.58
N SER A 249 -9.69 15.03 4.30
CA SER A 249 -8.69 15.49 3.34
C SER A 249 -8.19 16.90 3.71
N ALA A 250 -6.91 17.20 3.45
CA ALA A 250 -6.31 18.52 3.71
C ALA A 250 -6.99 19.69 2.98
N ILE A 251 -7.87 19.42 2.00
CA ILE A 251 -8.56 20.40 1.15
C ILE A 251 -10.04 20.56 1.54
N SER A 252 -10.59 19.70 2.42
CA SER A 252 -11.96 19.79 2.90
C SER A 252 -12.03 19.57 4.41
N SER A 253 -12.39 20.62 5.15
CA SER A 253 -12.58 20.58 6.62
C SER A 253 -13.82 19.79 7.07
N LYS A 254 -14.55 19.15 6.14
CA LYS A 254 -15.72 18.34 6.45
C LYS A 254 -15.48 16.91 5.95
N SER A 255 -15.16 16.01 6.87
CA SER A 255 -15.38 14.57 6.67
C SER A 255 -16.88 14.35 6.62
N ALA A 256 -17.45 14.06 5.45
CA ALA A 256 -18.88 13.76 5.28
C ALA A 256 -19.28 12.36 5.81
N PHE A 257 -18.37 11.69 6.50
CA PHE A 257 -18.59 10.41 7.14
C PHE A 257 -18.41 10.61 8.64
N ASP A 258 -19.48 10.46 9.41
CA ASP A 258 -19.37 10.26 10.86
C ASP A 258 -18.86 8.84 11.11
N ARG A 259 -18.14 8.64 12.23
CA ARG A 259 -17.58 7.35 12.64
C ARG A 259 -18.64 6.24 12.53
N LEU A 260 -18.43 5.28 11.64
CA LEU A 260 -19.33 4.14 11.45
C LEU A 260 -18.72 2.91 12.14
N SER A 261 -19.43 2.39 13.13
CA SER A 261 -19.09 1.11 13.78
C SER A 261 -20.05 0.04 13.27
N LEU A 262 -19.48 -1.03 12.73
CA LEU A 262 -20.22 -2.09 12.06
C LEU A 262 -19.82 -3.43 12.66
N GLN A 263 -20.81 -4.23 13.05
CA GLN A 263 -20.60 -5.54 13.64
C GLN A 263 -21.04 -6.62 12.66
N PHE A 264 -20.17 -7.61 12.43
CA PHE A 264 -20.58 -8.81 11.71
C PHE A 264 -21.47 -9.64 12.63
N GLN A 265 -22.73 -9.83 12.23
CA GLN A 265 -23.66 -10.69 12.99
C GLN A 265 -23.43 -12.20 12.75
N ASN A 266 -22.59 -12.57 11.78
CA ASN A 266 -22.28 -13.97 11.45
C ASN A 266 -20.76 -14.19 11.36
N GLN A 267 -20.32 -15.39 11.74
CA GLN A 267 -18.92 -15.80 11.84
C GLN A 267 -18.14 -15.71 10.51
N CYS A 268 -18.82 -15.88 9.38
CA CYS A 268 -18.31 -15.58 8.04
C CYS A 268 -19.38 -14.77 7.32
N GLY A 269 -19.03 -13.58 6.83
CA GLY A 269 -20.01 -12.66 6.30
C GLY A 269 -19.42 -11.64 5.34
N LEU A 270 -20.27 -11.14 4.45
CA LEU A 270 -19.99 -10.03 3.57
C LEU A 270 -20.81 -8.84 4.04
N LEU A 271 -20.14 -7.80 4.52
CA LEU A 271 -20.79 -6.54 4.84
C LEU A 271 -20.77 -5.66 3.59
N ARG A 272 -21.93 -5.10 3.21
CA ARG A 272 -22.04 -4.15 2.10
C ARG A 272 -22.31 -2.76 2.66
N LEU A 273 -21.44 -1.81 2.34
CA LEU A 273 -21.52 -0.43 2.77
C LEU A 273 -21.70 0.45 1.55
N ARG A 274 -22.78 1.21 1.54
CA ARG A 274 -23.02 2.26 0.55
C ARG A 274 -22.49 3.56 1.14
N LEU A 275 -21.46 4.11 0.50
CA LEU A 275 -20.81 5.35 0.88
C LEU A 275 -21.27 6.44 -0.09
N GLN A 276 -21.77 7.56 0.44
CA GLN A 276 -22.23 8.69 -0.36
C GLN A 276 -21.49 9.97 0.06
N GLN A 277 -20.88 10.65 -0.90
CA GLN A 277 -20.29 11.97 -0.66
C GLN A 277 -21.39 13.03 -0.70
N ILE A 278 -21.60 13.72 0.43
CA ILE A 278 -22.54 14.83 0.54
C ILE A 278 -21.78 16.14 0.33
N PHE A 279 -22.06 16.83 -0.78
CA PHE A 279 -21.57 18.19 -1.01
C PHE A 279 -22.46 19.16 -0.24
N VAL A 280 -21.99 19.64 0.92
CA VAL A 280 -22.66 20.73 1.64
C VAL A 280 -22.23 22.04 0.97
N HIS A 281 -23.13 22.66 0.21
CA HIS A 281 -22.91 24.02 -0.30
C HIS A 281 -22.63 24.96 0.89
N PRO A 282 -21.62 25.85 0.84
CA PRO A 282 -21.50 26.90 1.84
C PRO A 282 -22.75 27.77 1.75
N GLU A 283 -23.54 27.78 2.83
CA GLU A 283 -24.64 28.73 2.96
C GLU A 283 -24.07 30.14 2.85
N ASN A 284 -24.64 30.91 1.92
CA ASN A 284 -24.33 32.30 1.72
C ASN A 284 -24.77 33.06 2.99
N PRO A 285 -23.89 33.70 3.76
CA PRO A 285 -24.32 34.53 4.87
C PRO A 285 -25.04 35.74 4.27
N GLN A 286 -26.35 35.83 4.51
CA GLN A 286 -27.10 37.08 4.31
C GLN A 286 -26.70 38.12 5.35
#